data_AF-A0A1F9Y660-F1
#
_entry.id   AF-A0A1F9Y660-F1
#
_cell.length_a   1.000
_cell.length_b   1.000
_cell.length_c   1.000
_cell.angle_alpha   90.00
_cell.angle_beta   90.00
_cell.angle_gamma   90.00
#
_symmetry.space_group_name_H-M   'P 1'
#
loop_
_entity.id
_entity.type
_entity.pdbx_description
1 polymer ?
#
loop_
_entity_poly.entity_id
_entity_poly.type
_entity_poly.pdbx_seq_one_letter_code
_entity_poly.pdbx_strand_id
1 'polypeptide(L)' 'MTGDPKIAKNMYGSRLKLGGSLFLIFFIYYMGVAILNTPTFQATAAIPVVGMPLGMFLTLLVFPFSWLLLTVYLILWR' A
#
# COMPACT_ATOMS: atom_id res chain seq x y z
N MET A 1 26.46 9.81 -28.31
CA MET A 1 25.54 9.71 -27.16
C MET A 1 25.00 8.28 -27.08
N THR A 2 25.84 7.34 -26.66
CA THR A 2 25.47 5.93 -26.50
C THR A 2 25.34 5.67 -25.00
N GLY A 3 24.14 5.84 -24.47
CA GLY A 3 23.83 5.41 -23.11
C GLY A 3 23.97 3.90 -23.05
N ASP A 4 24.94 3.42 -22.26
CA ASP A 4 25.25 2.01 -22.10
C ASP A 4 23.99 1.22 -21.67
N PRO A 5 23.53 0.20 -22.43
CA PRO A 5 22.28 -0.51 -22.18
C PRO A 5 22.25 -1.20 -20.81
N LYS A 6 23.40 -1.45 -20.19
CA LYS A 6 23.49 -2.00 -18.83
C LYS A 6 23.04 -0.99 -17.76
N ILE A 7 23.32 0.29 -17.94
CA ILE A 7 22.93 1.35 -16.99
C ILE A 7 21.41 1.56 -17.03
N ALA A 8 20.82 1.57 -18.23
CA ALA A 8 19.38 1.67 -18.42
C ALA A 8 18.62 0.49 -17.78
N LYS A 9 19.15 -0.74 -17.93
CA LYS A 9 18.55 -1.94 -17.33
C LYS A 9 18.59 -1.94 -15.80
N ASN A 10 19.69 -1.48 -15.20
CA ASN A 10 19.82 -1.38 -13.74
C ASN A 10 18.92 -0.30 -13.13
N MET A 11 18.76 0.85 -13.80
CA MET A 11 17.77 1.86 -13.38
C MET A 11 16.33 1.32 -13.45
N TYR A 12 15.98 0.58 -14.51
CA TYR A 12 14.64 0.02 -14.67
C TYR A 12 14.32 -1.04 -13.60
N GLY A 13 15.31 -1.89 -13.26
CA GLY A 13 15.17 -2.90 -12.21
C GLY A 13 14.94 -2.31 -10.81
N SER A 14 15.67 -1.25 -10.45
CA SER A 14 15.48 -0.57 -9.16
C SER A 14 14.11 0.11 -9.06
N ARG A 15 13.57 0.63 -10.16
CA ARG A 15 12.24 1.23 -10.23
C ARG A 15 11.13 0.20 -10.06
N LEU A 16 11.27 -0.98 -10.69
CA LEU A 16 10.35 -2.10 -10.49
C LEU A 16 10.39 -2.63 -9.06
N LYS A 17 11.57 -2.66 -8.42
CA LYS A 17 11.69 -3.06 -7.01
C LYS A 17 11.00 -2.06 -6.07
N LEU A 18 11.13 -0.76 -6.31
CA LEU A 18 10.43 0.26 -5.52
C LEU A 18 8.91 0.15 -5.69
N GLY A 19 8.42 0.11 -6.93
CA GLY A 19 6.99 -0.03 -7.20
C GLY A 19 6.42 -1.35 -6.65
N GLY A 20 7.12 -2.46 -6.86
CA GLY A 20 6.74 -3.77 -6.34
C GLY A 20 6.74 -3.84 -4.81
N SER A 21 7.72 -3.21 -4.15
CA SER A 21 7.76 -3.14 -2.69
C SER A 21 6.61 -2.31 -2.12
N LEU A 22 6.32 -1.14 -2.69
CA LEU A 22 5.20 -0.29 -2.27
C LEU A 22 3.84 -0.96 -2.53
N PHE A 23 3.70 -1.66 -3.66
CA PHE A 23 2.53 -2.48 -3.95
C PHE A 23 2.34 -3.59 -2.92
N LEU A 24 3.43 -4.28 -2.54
CA LEU A 24 3.36 -5.36 -1.56
C LEU A 24 2.96 -4.84 -0.17
N ILE A 25 3.44 -3.64 0.23
CA ILE A 25 3.01 -2.96 1.46
C ILE A 25 1.50 -2.66 1.42
N PHE A 26 1.02 -2.08 0.31
CA PHE A 26 -0.41 -1.82 0.11
C PHE A 26 -1.24 -3.11 0.17
N PHE A 27 -0.75 -4.16 -0.48
CA PHE A 27 -1.43 -5.44 -0.58
C PHE A 27 -1.59 -6.10 0.80
N ILE A 28 -0.53 -6.11 1.62
CA ILE A 28 -0.59 -6.65 2.99
C ILE A 28 -1.57 -5.84 3.85
N TYR A 29 -1.53 -4.52 3.75
CA TYR A 29 -2.47 -3.66 4.46
C TYR A 29 -3.92 -3.97 4.06
N TYR A 30 -4.21 -3.96 2.75
CA TYR A 30 -5.53 -4.24 2.21
C TYR A 30 -6.04 -5.63 2.61
N MET A 31 -5.19 -6.65 2.50
CA MET A 31 -5.50 -8.01 2.97
C MET A 31 -5.82 -8.03 4.46
N GLY A 32 -5.04 -7.35 5.30
CA GLY A 32 -5.28 -7.28 6.74
C GLY A 32 -6.65 -6.67 7.07
N VAL A 33 -7.01 -5.59 6.39
CA VAL A 33 -8.34 -4.96 6.52
C VAL A 33 -9.45 -5.90 6.05
N ALA A 34 -9.25 -6.61 4.94
CA ALA A 34 -10.21 -7.58 4.43
C ALA A 34 -10.42 -8.75 5.40
N ILE A 35 -9.34 -9.32 5.94
CA ILE A 35 -9.38 -10.39 6.94
C ILE A 35 -10.12 -9.91 8.19
N LEU A 36 -9.84 -8.69 8.65
CA LEU A 36 -10.47 -8.15 9.85
C LEU A 36 -11.98 -7.96 9.67
N ASN A 37 -12.45 -7.64 8.46
CA ASN A 37 -13.87 -7.55 8.13
C ASN A 37 -14.55 -8.92 7.86
N THR A 38 -13.85 -10.05 7.98
CA THR A 38 -14.48 -11.37 7.85
C THR A 38 -15.36 -11.70 9.07
N PRO A 39 -16.37 -12.58 8.92
CA PRO A 39 -17.25 -12.97 10.02
C PRO A 39 -16.50 -13.54 11.23
N THR A 40 -15.36 -14.20 11.00
CA THR A 40 -14.51 -14.78 12.04
C THR A 40 -13.93 -13.72 13.00
N PHE A 41 -13.66 -12.51 12.49
CA PHE A 41 -13.07 -11.41 13.25
C PHE A 41 -14.07 -10.27 13.52
N GLN A 42 -15.36 -10.53 13.38
CA GLN A 42 -16.41 -9.52 13.50
C GLN A 42 -16.40 -8.82 14.87
N ALA A 43 -16.06 -9.53 15.95
CA ALA A 43 -15.92 -8.93 17.29
C ALA A 43 -14.82 -7.84 17.32
N THR A 44 -13.71 -8.06 16.62
CA THR A 44 -12.61 -7.10 16.50
C THR A 44 -12.96 -5.96 15.55
N ALA A 45 -13.67 -6.25 14.45
CA ALA A 45 -14.15 -5.25 13.49
C ALA A 45 -15.18 -4.30 14.08
N ALA A 46 -15.98 -4.79 15.03
CA ALA A 46 -17.04 -4.04 15.68
C ALA A 46 -16.54 -3.11 16.81
N ILE A 47 -15.25 -3.16 17.15
CA ILE A 47 -14.67 -2.26 18.17
C ILE A 47 -14.92 -0.81 17.72
N PRO A 48 -15.61 0.01 18.53
CA PRO A 48 -15.91 1.38 18.16
C PRO A 48 -14.65 2.23 18.25
N VAL A 49 -14.25 2.81 17.12
CA VAL A 49 -13.13 3.75 17.00
C VAL A 49 -13.65 5.02 16.35
N VAL A 50 -13.54 6.16 17.05
CA VAL A 50 -14.02 7.46 16.56
C VAL A 50 -15.51 7.43 16.14
N GLY A 51 -16.34 6.69 16.89
CA GLY A 51 -17.79 6.59 16.63
C GLY A 51 -18.20 5.67 15.47
N MET A 52 -17.28 4.90 14.89
CA MET A 52 -17.55 3.94 13.82
C MET A 52 -16.86 2.59 14.09
N PRO A 53 -17.32 1.48 13.46
CA PRO A 53 -16.63 0.19 13.56
C PRO A 53 -15.20 0.28 13.03
N LEU A 54 -14.25 -0.30 13.76
CA LEU A 54 -12.83 -0.33 13.39
C LEU A 54 -12.61 -0.88 11.97
N GLY A 55 -13.36 -1.91 11.57
CA GLY A 55 -13.29 -2.46 10.21
C GLY A 55 -13.64 -1.43 9.12
N MET A 56 -14.65 -0.59 9.38
CA MET A 56 -15.07 0.48 8.48
C MET A 56 -14.04 1.62 8.44
N PHE A 57 -13.50 2.00 9.60
CA PHE A 57 -12.46 3.01 9.70
C PHE A 57 -11.20 2.63 8.92
N LEU A 58 -10.73 1.39 9.10
CA LEU A 58 -9.59 0.87 8.37
C LEU A 58 -9.83 0.80 6.86
N THR A 59 -11.06 0.52 6.44
CA THR A 59 -11.44 0.54 5.01
C THR A 59 -11.39 1.96 4.44
N LEU A 60 -11.86 2.95 5.20
CA LEU A 60 -11.75 4.36 4.82
C LEU A 60 -10.29 4.81 4.69
N LEU A 61 -9.41 4.29 5.55
CA LEU A 61 -7.98 4.58 5.52
C LEU A 61 -7.23 3.97 4.32
N VAL A 62 -7.81 3.00 3.60
CA VAL A 62 -7.21 2.43 2.37
C VAL A 62 -6.94 3.53 1.34
N PHE A 63 -7.86 4.48 1.17
CA PHE A 63 -7.71 5.58 0.23
C PHE A 63 -6.53 6.52 0.57
N PRO A 64 -6.48 7.17 1.75
CA PRO A 64 -5.36 8.04 2.10
C PRO A 64 -4.05 7.26 2.19
N PHE A 65 -4.08 5.99 2.60
CA PHE A 65 -2.88 5.14 2.61
C PHE A 65 -2.34 4.90 1.18
N SER A 66 -3.23 4.68 0.20
CA SER A 66 -2.83 4.56 -1.21
C SER A 66 -2.20 5.84 -1.75
N TRP A 67 -2.75 7.01 -1.40
CA TRP A 67 -2.19 8.30 -1.79
C TRP A 67 -0.84 8.57 -1.15
N LEU A 68 -0.66 8.17 0.11
CA LEU A 68 0.62 8.29 0.81
C LEU A 68 1.69 7.45 0.10
N LEU A 69 1.39 6.19 -0.25
CA LEU A 69 2.30 5.34 -1.00
C LEU A 69 2.60 5.88 -2.41
N LEU A 70 1.60 6.42 -3.09
CA LEU A 70 1.79 7.09 -4.39
C LEU A 70 2.68 8.33 -4.25
N THR A 71 2.48 9.13 -3.21
CA THR A 71 3.29 10.33 -2.95
C THR A 71 4.74 9.96 -2.63
N VAL A 72 4.94 8.94 -1.80
CA VAL A 72 6.27 8.37 -1.50
C VAL A 72 6.92 7.87 -2.79
N TYR A 73 6.19 7.14 -3.63
CA TYR A 73 6.67 6.70 -4.94
C TYR A 73 7.11 7.88 -5.81
N LEU A 74 6.29 8.93 -5.92
CA LEU A 74 6.57 10.10 -6.74
C LEU A 74 7.74 10.95 -6.20
N ILE A 75 7.92 11.02 -4.88
CA ILE A 75 9.07 11.71 -4.27
C ILE A 75 10.36 10.92 -4.51
N LEU A 76 10.35 9.61 -4.29
CA LEU A 76 11.49 8.72 -4.58
C LEU A 76 11.78 8.57 -6.08
N TRP A 77 10.79 8.87 -6.93
CA TRP A 77 10.93 8.87 -8.39
C TRP A 77 11.71 10.08 -8.90
N ARG A 78 11.66 11.21 -8.20
CA ARG A 78 12.33 12.46 -8.57
C ARG A 78 13.82 12.41 -8.24
#